data_AF-B9XDP5-F1
#
_entry.id   AF-B9XDP5-F1
#
_cell.length_a   1.000
_cell.length_b   1.000
_cell.length_c   1.000
_cell.angle_alpha   90.00
_cell.angle_beta   90.00
_cell.angle_gamma   90.00
#
_symmetry.space_group_name_H-M   'P 1'
#
loop_
_entity.id
_entity.type
_entity.pdbx_description
1 polymer ?
#
loop_
_entity_poly.entity_id
_entity_poly.type
_entity_poly.pdbx_seq_one_letter_code
_entity_poly.pdbx_strand_id
1 'polypeptide(L)'
;MKFTAKYSAILGLIIPMLGTAYAQTSAPPAQVTSSYAPIVFPAKNQTPEQMDKDKADCYAWARQQTGYDPVAASMQAQSQPSQQVISQPPATYSQSVPPPPPQQGGAVRGGARGAAGGAAIGAIAGDAGKGAAIGAASGGAIGGVRQRRANEAQQQQAAAQQQAIAQQQAAQQQAALNQQAAQQQASANQQAGNQQKLDAYKRAFEACMEGKGYTVK
;
A
#
# COMPACT_ATOMS: atom_id res chain seq x y z
N MET A 1 -49.30 26.98 30.06
CA MET A 1 -48.69 25.64 29.94
C MET A 1 -47.74 25.46 31.11
N LYS A 2 -48.10 24.61 32.08
CA LYS A 2 -47.35 24.39 33.32
C LYS A 2 -46.51 23.12 33.15
N PHE A 3 -45.19 23.25 33.07
CA PHE A 3 -44.26 22.12 33.08
C PHE A 3 -43.96 21.72 34.53
N THR A 4 -44.42 20.54 34.93
CA THR A 4 -44.13 19.91 36.20
C THR A 4 -42.78 19.19 36.13
N ALA A 5 -41.80 19.70 36.86
CA ALA A 5 -40.50 19.07 37.06
C ALA A 5 -40.65 17.86 37.99
N LYS A 6 -40.37 16.66 37.49
CA LYS A 6 -40.21 15.45 38.30
C LYS A 6 -38.76 15.36 38.75
N TYR A 7 -38.50 15.71 40.01
CA TYR A 7 -37.24 15.44 40.69
C TYR A 7 -37.19 13.96 41.07
N SER A 8 -36.36 13.18 40.37
CA SER A 8 -35.97 11.84 40.81
C SER A 8 -34.96 11.96 41.95
N ALA A 9 -35.41 11.63 43.16
CA ALA A 9 -34.57 11.43 44.32
C ALA A 9 -33.71 10.18 44.11
N ILE A 10 -32.46 10.37 43.69
CA ILE A 10 -31.45 9.30 43.67
C ILE A 10 -30.89 9.22 45.09
N LEU A 11 -31.26 8.14 45.79
CA LEU A 11 -30.73 7.77 47.09
C LEU A 11 -29.19 7.66 46.99
N GLY A 12 -28.50 8.46 47.81
CA GLY A 12 -27.05 8.43 47.94
C GLY A 12 -26.56 7.14 48.58
N LEU A 13 -25.74 6.40 47.83
CA LEU A 13 -24.95 5.29 48.33
C LEU A 13 -23.56 5.84 48.64
N ILE A 14 -23.35 6.27 49.90
CA ILE A 14 -22.07 6.74 50.40
C ILE A 14 -21.20 5.51 50.66
N ILE A 15 -20.32 5.21 49.70
CA ILE A 15 -19.23 4.23 49.89
C ILE A 15 -18.10 4.98 50.60
N PRO A 16 -17.66 4.55 51.80
CA PRO A 16 -16.46 5.12 52.39
C PRO A 16 -15.26 4.63 51.59
N MET A 17 -14.69 5.51 50.75
CA MET A 17 -13.35 5.29 50.20
C MET A 17 -12.37 5.33 51.37
N LEU A 18 -11.91 4.15 51.80
CA LEU A 18 -10.66 4.04 52.56
C LEU A 18 -9.54 4.55 51.66
N GLY A 19 -9.00 5.71 52.02
CA GLY A 19 -7.84 6.30 51.37
C GLY A 19 -6.63 5.38 51.54
N THR A 20 -6.32 4.62 50.50
CA THR A 20 -5.01 4.02 50.34
C THR A 20 -4.06 5.14 49.93
N ALA A 21 -3.13 5.49 50.82
CA ALA A 21 -2.03 6.38 50.49
C ALA A 21 -1.13 5.67 49.47
N TYR A 22 -1.35 5.93 48.19
CA TYR A 22 -0.40 5.52 47.16
C TYR A 22 0.83 6.42 47.33
N ALA A 23 1.94 5.85 47.80
CA ALA A 23 3.23 6.48 47.65
C ALA A 23 3.48 6.64 46.15
N GLN A 24 3.33 7.88 45.65
CA GLN A 24 3.81 8.24 44.32
C GLN A 24 5.34 8.17 44.36
N THR A 25 5.88 7.00 44.03
CA THR A 25 7.21 6.90 43.46
C THR A 25 7.19 7.70 42.15
N SER A 26 7.63 8.96 42.21
CA SER A 26 7.94 9.73 41.00
C SER A 26 9.02 8.97 40.26
N ALA A 27 8.66 8.38 39.13
CA ALA A 27 9.63 7.82 38.21
C ALA A 27 10.74 8.87 37.95
N PRO A 28 12.03 8.49 37.98
CA PRO A 28 13.09 9.41 37.61
C PRO A 28 12.77 9.99 36.22
N PRO A 29 13.00 11.31 35.98
CA PRO A 29 12.71 11.90 34.68
C PRO A 29 13.45 11.09 33.62
N ALA A 30 12.69 10.52 32.69
CA ALA A 30 13.25 9.79 31.56
C ALA A 30 14.30 10.70 30.91
N GLN A 31 15.56 10.29 30.97
CA GLN A 31 16.66 11.05 30.41
C GLN A 31 16.45 11.06 28.89
N VAL A 32 15.91 12.17 28.38
CA VAL A 32 15.70 12.40 26.97
C VAL A 32 17.06 12.52 26.32
N THR A 33 17.64 11.39 25.95
CA THR A 33 18.81 11.34 25.08
C THR A 33 18.35 11.79 23.71
N SER A 34 18.26 13.11 23.53
CA SER A 34 17.89 13.72 22.26
C SER A 34 18.93 13.29 21.23
N SER A 35 18.55 12.37 20.34
CA SER A 35 19.40 11.77 19.32
C SER A 35 19.90 12.78 18.27
N TYR A 36 19.46 14.03 18.39
CA TYR A 36 19.77 15.16 17.52
C TYR A 36 20.76 16.15 18.14
N ALA A 37 21.03 16.04 19.45
CA ALA A 37 22.02 16.87 20.11
C ALA A 37 23.42 16.26 19.92
N PRO A 38 24.43 17.08 19.59
CA PRO A 38 25.82 16.64 19.52
C PRO A 38 26.32 16.16 20.88
N ILE A 39 27.39 15.36 20.87
CA ILE A 39 27.90 14.72 22.09
C ILE A 39 28.65 15.76 22.90
N VAL A 40 28.21 15.98 24.14
CA VAL A 40 28.77 16.98 25.05
C VAL A 40 29.60 16.29 26.13
N PHE A 41 30.85 16.74 26.28
CA PHE A 41 31.77 16.31 27.33
C PHE A 41 32.06 17.44 28.32
N PRO A 42 32.08 17.17 29.64
CA PRO A 42 32.52 18.13 30.65
C PRO A 42 34.01 18.41 30.50
N ALA A 43 34.42 19.67 30.64
CA ALA A 43 35.83 20.09 30.52
C ALA A 43 36.40 20.69 31.81
N LYS A 44 35.55 21.02 32.79
CA LYS A 44 35.93 21.77 34.00
C LYS A 44 35.39 21.16 35.29
N ASN A 45 35.41 19.82 35.41
CA ASN A 45 34.85 19.08 36.57
C ASN A 45 33.37 19.44 36.86
N GLN A 46 32.58 19.74 35.82
CA GLN A 46 31.14 19.97 35.97
C GLN A 46 30.44 18.68 36.45
N THR A 47 29.51 18.79 37.40
CA THR A 47 28.74 17.62 37.86
C THR A 47 27.71 17.20 36.79
N PRO A 48 27.24 15.93 36.80
CA PRO A 48 26.18 15.48 35.90
C PRO A 48 24.92 16.34 35.98
N GLU A 49 24.53 16.76 37.18
CA GLU A 49 23.34 17.61 37.39
C GLU A 49 23.53 19.00 36.79
N GLN A 50 24.74 19.57 36.92
CA GLN A 50 25.07 20.85 36.30
C GLN A 50 25.06 20.74 34.78
N MET A 51 25.60 19.66 34.22
CA MET A 51 25.58 19.40 32.78
C MET A 51 24.16 19.27 32.24
N ASP A 52 23.26 18.57 32.94
CA ASP A 52 21.87 18.44 32.51
C ASP A 52 21.11 19.77 32.55
N LYS A 53 21.36 20.59 33.58
CA LYS A 53 20.83 21.95 33.65
C LYS A 53 21.34 22.82 32.49
N ASP A 54 22.65 22.76 32.21
CA ASP A 54 23.26 23.53 31.14
C ASP A 54 22.76 23.09 29.76
N LYS A 55 22.57 21.79 29.54
CA LYS A 55 21.94 21.24 28.32
C LYS A 55 20.51 21.76 28.15
N ALA A 56 19.71 21.79 29.23
CA ALA A 56 18.35 22.30 29.16
C ALA A 56 18.30 23.80 28.84
N ASP A 57 19.17 24.59 29.46
CA ASP A 57 19.29 26.04 29.22
C ASP A 57 19.73 26.30 27.76
N CYS A 58 20.74 25.59 27.27
CA CYS A 58 21.23 25.73 25.90
C CYS A 58 20.24 25.20 24.85
N TYR A 59 19.49 24.15 25.18
CA TYR A 59 18.38 23.68 24.35
C TYR A 59 17.31 24.76 24.17
N ALA A 60 16.87 25.39 25.26
CA ALA A 60 15.90 26.48 25.20
C ALA A 60 16.41 27.68 24.40
N TRP A 61 17.68 28.07 24.63
CA TRP A 61 18.31 29.15 23.89
C TRP A 61 18.40 28.87 22.38
N ALA A 62 18.89 27.68 21.99
CA ALA A 62 19.04 27.29 20.58
C ALA A 62 17.69 27.29 19.84
N ARG A 63 16.61 26.83 20.49
CA ARG A 63 15.25 26.93 19.92
C ARG A 63 14.82 28.37 19.72
N GLN A 64 15.09 29.25 20.69
CA GLN A 64 14.74 30.66 20.59
C GLN A 64 15.51 31.37 19.47
N GLN A 65 16.78 31.01 19.26
CA GLN A 65 17.61 31.59 18.19
C GLN A 65 17.21 31.12 16.79
N THR A 66 16.80 29.85 16.66
CA THR A 66 16.60 29.22 15.35
C THR A 66 15.14 29.07 14.95
N GLY A 67 14.22 29.20 15.90
CA GLY A 67 12.79 28.91 15.71
C GLY A 67 12.51 27.43 15.42
N TYR A 68 13.49 26.54 15.63
CA TYR A 68 13.38 25.11 15.34
C TYR A 68 13.50 24.27 16.62
N ASP A 69 12.59 23.32 16.79
CA ASP A 69 12.58 22.36 17.89
C ASP A 69 12.77 20.93 17.34
N PRO A 70 13.93 20.28 17.57
CA PRO A 70 14.19 18.95 17.02
C PRO A 70 13.34 17.84 17.67
N VAL A 71 12.91 18.01 18.93
CA VAL A 71 12.08 17.02 19.64
C VAL A 71 10.66 17.07 19.12
N ALA A 72 10.11 18.28 18.92
CA ALA A 72 8.81 18.45 18.30
C ALA A 72 8.81 17.95 16.85
N ALA A 73 9.86 18.26 16.08
CA ALA A 73 10.02 17.80 14.70
C ALA A 73 10.11 16.26 14.61
N SER A 74 10.83 15.60 15.52
CA SER A 74 10.91 14.14 15.54
C SER A 74 9.60 13.48 15.99
N MET A 75 8.89 14.08 16.95
CA MET A 75 7.57 13.61 17.37
C MET A 75 6.57 13.72 16.21
N GLN A 76 6.62 14.79 15.41
CA GLN A 76 5.81 14.96 14.21
C GLN A 76 6.19 13.94 13.12
N ALA A 77 7.47 13.60 12.98
CA ALA A 77 7.91 12.55 12.07
C ALA A 77 7.47 11.15 12.50
N GLN A 78 7.40 10.86 13.81
CA GLN A 78 6.92 9.58 14.35
C GLN A 78 5.40 9.44 14.38
N SER A 79 4.67 10.54 14.49
CA SER A 79 3.19 10.56 14.48
C SER A 79 2.60 10.63 13.08
N GLN A 80 3.42 10.82 12.04
CA GLN A 80 3.02 10.42 10.70
C GLN A 80 2.77 8.91 10.73
N PRO A 81 1.56 8.44 10.40
CA PRO A 81 1.35 7.00 10.23
C PRO A 81 2.42 6.58 9.24
N SER A 82 3.26 5.62 9.64
CA SER A 82 4.13 4.94 8.70
C SER A 82 3.21 4.57 7.55
N GLN A 83 3.37 5.25 6.41
CA GLN A 83 2.74 4.81 5.19
C GLN A 83 3.46 3.51 4.93
N GLN A 84 2.92 2.46 5.55
CA GLN A 84 3.31 1.09 5.38
C GLN A 84 3.37 0.96 3.88
N VAL A 85 4.59 0.85 3.39
CA VAL A 85 4.89 0.62 2.01
C VAL A 85 3.96 -0.51 1.62
N ILE A 86 2.94 -0.19 0.85
CA ILE A 86 2.06 -1.16 0.21
C ILE A 86 2.94 -1.76 -0.88
N SER A 87 3.95 -2.54 -0.47
CA SER A 87 4.68 -3.48 -1.31
C SER A 87 3.82 -4.71 -1.60
N GLN A 88 2.58 -4.73 -1.11
CA GLN A 88 1.59 -5.72 -1.46
C GLN A 88 0.66 -5.10 -2.51
N PRO A 89 0.78 -5.44 -3.80
CA PRO A 89 -0.23 -5.02 -4.76
C PRO A 89 -1.59 -5.44 -4.21
N PRO A 90 -2.62 -4.56 -4.15
CA PRO A 90 -3.95 -5.00 -3.80
C PRO A 90 -4.27 -6.16 -4.74
N ALA A 91 -4.66 -7.29 -4.16
CA ALA A 91 -5.13 -8.48 -4.85
C ALA A 91 -6.27 -8.06 -5.78
N THR A 92 -5.90 -7.67 -6.98
CA THR A 92 -6.78 -7.20 -8.02
C THR A 92 -7.20 -8.46 -8.73
N TYR A 93 -8.35 -8.97 -8.29
CA TYR A 93 -9.27 -9.74 -9.10
C TYR A 93 -8.57 -10.88 -9.85
N SER A 94 -8.41 -12.00 -9.13
CA SER A 94 -8.47 -13.31 -9.76
C SER A 94 -9.87 -13.49 -10.38
N GLN A 95 -10.17 -12.72 -11.42
CA GLN A 95 -11.13 -13.14 -12.44
C GLN A 95 -10.37 -14.21 -13.20
N SER A 96 -10.46 -15.41 -12.65
CA SER A 96 -10.23 -16.64 -13.39
C SER A 96 -11.08 -16.55 -14.65
N VAL A 97 -10.44 -16.19 -15.77
CA VAL A 97 -11.04 -16.40 -17.07
C VAL A 97 -11.30 -17.91 -17.11
N PRO A 98 -12.57 -18.37 -17.09
CA PRO A 98 -12.82 -19.79 -17.14
C PRO A 98 -12.17 -20.32 -18.43
N PRO A 99 -11.42 -21.43 -18.37
CA PRO A 99 -10.80 -21.98 -19.56
C PRO A 99 -11.89 -22.17 -20.63
N PRO A 100 -11.62 -21.84 -21.91
CA PRO A 100 -12.59 -22.10 -22.97
C PRO A 100 -13.00 -23.57 -22.87
N PRO A 101 -14.30 -23.89 -22.94
CA PRO A 101 -14.76 -25.26 -22.77
C PRO A 101 -14.02 -26.17 -23.74
N PRO A 102 -13.60 -27.38 -23.33
CA PRO A 102 -12.86 -28.28 -24.19
C PRO A 102 -13.63 -28.48 -25.49
N GLN A 103 -13.02 -28.05 -26.61
CA GLN A 103 -13.56 -28.17 -27.96
C GLN A 103 -13.46 -29.63 -28.42
N GLN A 104 -14.18 -30.52 -27.76
CA GLN A 104 -14.25 -31.93 -28.11
C GLN A 104 -15.46 -32.13 -29.04
N GLY A 105 -15.20 -32.39 -30.34
CA GLY A 105 -16.20 -32.98 -31.23
C GLY A 105 -16.48 -32.30 -32.58
N GLY A 106 -15.73 -31.25 -32.98
CA GLY A 106 -16.01 -30.52 -34.23
C GLY A 106 -16.03 -31.39 -35.50
N ALA A 107 -15.11 -32.34 -35.60
CA ALA A 107 -15.02 -33.26 -36.74
C ALA A 107 -16.19 -34.28 -36.80
N VAL A 108 -16.61 -34.81 -35.65
CA VAL A 108 -17.73 -35.77 -35.54
C VAL A 108 -19.06 -35.07 -35.83
N ARG A 109 -19.23 -33.84 -35.34
CA ARG A 109 -20.44 -33.03 -35.57
C ARG A 109 -20.59 -32.62 -37.04
N GLY A 110 -19.47 -32.31 -37.72
CA GLY A 110 -19.44 -31.97 -39.15
C GLY A 110 -19.78 -33.16 -40.05
N GLY A 111 -19.19 -34.33 -39.77
CA GLY A 111 -19.48 -35.57 -40.48
C GLY A 111 -20.93 -36.05 -40.26
N ALA A 112 -21.44 -35.99 -39.04
CA ALA A 112 -22.82 -36.39 -38.75
C ALA A 112 -23.87 -35.47 -39.41
N ARG A 113 -23.65 -34.14 -39.41
CA ARG A 113 -24.53 -33.20 -40.14
C ARG A 113 -24.45 -33.39 -41.65
N GLY A 114 -23.24 -33.63 -42.18
CA GLY A 114 -23.04 -33.93 -43.59
C GLY A 114 -23.73 -35.23 -44.01
N ALA A 115 -23.69 -36.25 -43.14
CA ALA A 115 -24.37 -37.53 -43.36
C ALA A 115 -25.89 -37.37 -43.43
N ALA A 116 -26.49 -36.60 -42.51
CA ALA A 116 -27.93 -36.36 -42.51
C ALA A 116 -28.38 -35.60 -43.77
N GLY A 117 -27.64 -34.56 -44.19
CA GLY A 117 -27.92 -33.83 -45.42
C GLY A 117 -27.72 -34.69 -46.68
N GLY A 118 -26.65 -35.49 -46.71
CA GLY A 118 -26.36 -36.42 -47.81
C GLY A 118 -27.35 -37.59 -47.90
N ALA A 119 -27.87 -38.07 -46.77
CA ALA A 119 -28.89 -39.11 -46.71
C ALA A 119 -30.21 -38.65 -47.34
N ALA A 120 -30.63 -37.41 -47.06
CA ALA A 120 -31.84 -36.84 -47.63
C ALA A 120 -31.77 -36.73 -49.16
N ILE A 121 -30.61 -36.36 -49.70
CA ILE A 121 -30.38 -36.29 -51.15
C ILE A 121 -30.24 -37.70 -51.76
N GLY A 122 -29.52 -38.59 -51.07
CA GLY A 122 -29.34 -39.99 -51.50
C GLY A 122 -30.64 -40.80 -51.50
N ALA A 123 -31.57 -40.50 -50.60
CA ALA A 123 -32.89 -41.14 -50.54
C ALA A 123 -33.72 -40.86 -51.80
N ILE A 124 -33.52 -39.70 -52.44
CA ILE A 124 -34.18 -39.33 -53.70
C ILE A 124 -33.54 -40.08 -54.88
N ALA A 125 -32.24 -40.39 -54.79
CA ALA A 125 -31.48 -41.13 -55.80
C ALA A 125 -31.44 -42.67 -55.58
N GLY A 126 -32.24 -43.19 -54.63
CA GLY A 126 -32.41 -44.63 -54.39
C GLY A 126 -31.46 -45.27 -53.38
N ASP A 127 -30.54 -44.51 -52.77
CA ASP A 127 -29.64 -45.03 -51.73
C ASP A 127 -29.22 -43.94 -50.74
N ALA A 128 -30.00 -43.82 -49.67
CA ALA A 128 -29.73 -42.92 -48.57
C ALA A 128 -28.39 -43.22 -47.87
N GLY A 129 -27.95 -44.49 -47.85
CA GLY A 129 -26.69 -44.91 -47.23
C GLY A 129 -25.46 -44.40 -47.99
N LYS A 130 -25.48 -44.51 -49.32
CA LYS A 130 -24.43 -43.93 -50.19
C LYS A 130 -24.40 -42.41 -50.11
N GLY A 131 -25.56 -41.76 -50.16
CA GLY A 131 -25.66 -40.30 -50.00
C GLY A 131 -25.15 -39.82 -48.64
N ALA A 132 -25.48 -40.56 -47.57
CA ALA A 132 -24.99 -40.28 -46.22
C ALA A 132 -23.48 -40.43 -46.12
N ALA A 133 -22.89 -41.49 -46.68
CA ALA A 133 -21.44 -41.69 -46.65
C ALA A 133 -20.69 -40.58 -47.41
N ILE A 134 -21.18 -40.19 -48.60
CA ILE A 134 -20.60 -39.10 -49.40
C ILE A 134 -20.73 -37.77 -48.65
N GLY A 135 -21.92 -37.49 -48.09
CA GLY A 135 -22.16 -36.29 -47.29
C GLY A 135 -21.35 -36.24 -45.99
N ALA A 136 -21.09 -37.39 -45.37
CA ALA A 136 -20.27 -37.49 -44.16
C ALA A 136 -18.81 -37.15 -44.44
N ALA A 137 -18.24 -37.68 -45.54
CA ALA A 137 -16.88 -37.42 -45.94
C ALA A 137 -16.67 -35.95 -46.34
N SER A 138 -17.54 -35.40 -47.18
CA SER A 138 -17.45 -34.01 -47.62
C SER A 138 -17.79 -33.01 -46.49
N GLY A 139 -18.79 -33.31 -45.66
CA GLY A 139 -19.17 -32.52 -44.48
C GLY A 139 -18.11 -32.52 -43.37
N GLY A 140 -17.40 -33.64 -43.18
CA GLY A 140 -16.26 -33.74 -42.28
C GLY A 140 -15.07 -32.91 -42.74
N ALA A 141 -14.74 -32.94 -44.04
CA ALA A 141 -13.65 -32.16 -44.62
C ALA A 141 -13.93 -30.64 -44.56
N ILE A 142 -15.11 -30.21 -45.03
CA ILE A 142 -15.52 -28.80 -45.00
C ILE A 142 -15.70 -28.31 -43.55
N GLY A 143 -16.29 -29.13 -42.69
CA GLY A 143 -16.41 -28.87 -41.26
C GLY A 143 -15.05 -28.70 -40.59
N GLY A 144 -14.06 -29.53 -40.93
CA GLY A 144 -12.69 -29.44 -40.42
C GLY A 144 -11.96 -28.16 -40.83
N VAL A 145 -12.09 -27.73 -42.10
CA VAL A 145 -11.51 -26.47 -42.57
C VAL A 145 -12.19 -25.26 -41.91
N ARG A 146 -13.52 -25.29 -41.80
CA ARG A 146 -14.28 -24.22 -41.13
C ARG A 146 -13.98 -24.15 -39.63
N GLN A 147 -13.78 -25.30 -38.98
CA GLN A 147 -13.33 -25.40 -37.59
C GLN A 147 -11.91 -24.82 -37.42
N ARG A 148 -10.97 -25.11 -38.33
CA ARG A 148 -9.64 -24.50 -38.29
C ARG A 148 -9.71 -22.98 -38.44
N ARG A 149 -10.45 -22.48 -39.43
CA ARG A 149 -10.62 -21.03 -39.62
C ARG A 149 -11.31 -20.36 -38.43
N ALA A 150 -12.29 -21.02 -37.81
CA ALA A 150 -12.93 -20.53 -36.60
C ALA A 150 -11.96 -20.52 -35.40
N ASN A 151 -11.13 -21.56 -35.24
CA ASN A 151 -10.09 -21.62 -34.22
C ASN A 151 -8.98 -20.57 -34.47
N GLU A 152 -8.57 -20.35 -35.72
CA GLU A 152 -7.58 -19.34 -36.13
C GLU A 152 -8.10 -17.92 -35.88
N ALA A 153 -9.35 -17.63 -36.26
CA ALA A 153 -9.99 -16.34 -35.99
C ALA A 153 -10.15 -16.10 -34.48
N GLN A 154 -10.50 -17.14 -33.72
CA GLN A 154 -10.58 -17.07 -32.26
C GLN A 154 -9.19 -16.89 -31.62
N GLN A 155 -8.15 -17.53 -32.15
CA GLN A 155 -6.76 -17.32 -31.71
C GLN A 155 -6.25 -15.92 -32.03
N GLN A 156 -6.56 -15.38 -33.22
CA GLN A 156 -6.19 -14.00 -33.58
C GLN A 156 -6.86 -12.98 -32.67
N GLN A 157 -8.16 -13.16 -32.36
CA GLN A 157 -8.86 -12.31 -31.40
C GLN A 157 -8.27 -12.44 -29.99
N ALA A 158 -7.98 -13.66 -29.54
CA ALA A 158 -7.34 -13.88 -28.24
C ALA A 158 -5.95 -13.23 -28.17
N ALA A 159 -5.12 -13.37 -29.21
CA ALA A 159 -3.80 -12.76 -29.29
C ALA A 159 -3.84 -11.23 -29.30
N ALA A 160 -4.76 -10.63 -30.08
CA ALA A 160 -4.96 -9.18 -30.11
C ALA A 160 -5.43 -8.64 -28.75
N GLN A 161 -6.35 -9.35 -28.09
CA GLN A 161 -6.81 -8.99 -26.75
C GLN A 161 -5.67 -9.10 -25.72
N GLN A 162 -4.84 -10.13 -25.83
CA GLN A 162 -3.71 -10.34 -24.93
C GLN A 162 -2.63 -9.26 -25.09
N GLN A 163 -2.38 -8.79 -26.31
CA GLN A 163 -1.49 -7.65 -26.57
C GLN A 163 -2.04 -6.34 -25.99
N ALA A 164 -3.34 -6.08 -26.14
CA ALA A 164 -3.97 -4.88 -25.56
C ALA A 164 -3.89 -4.86 -24.02
N ILE A 165 -4.12 -6.01 -23.37
CA ILE A 165 -4.01 -6.15 -21.91
C ILE A 165 -2.55 -5.94 -21.46
N ALA A 166 -1.57 -6.52 -22.16
CA ALA A 166 -0.16 -6.34 -21.84
C ALA A 166 0.28 -4.87 -21.93
N GLN A 167 -0.18 -4.16 -22.96
CA GLN A 167 0.12 -2.74 -23.13
C GLN A 167 -0.53 -1.89 -22.04
N GLN A 168 -1.77 -2.21 -21.64
CA GLN A 168 -2.46 -1.52 -20.56
C GLN A 168 -1.77 -1.75 -19.21
N GLN A 169 -1.29 -2.96 -18.93
CA GLN A 169 -0.53 -3.28 -17.72
C GLN A 169 0.80 -2.51 -17.67
N ALA A 170 1.53 -2.43 -18.78
CA ALA A 170 2.77 -1.66 -18.85
C ALA A 170 2.53 -0.16 -18.57
N ALA A 171 1.46 0.42 -19.13
CA ALA A 171 1.10 1.82 -18.89
C ALA A 171 0.73 2.09 -17.42
N GLN A 172 -0.03 1.17 -16.79
CA GLN A 172 -0.37 1.28 -15.38
C GLN A 172 0.86 1.17 -14.48
N GLN A 173 1.78 0.25 -14.79
CA GLN A 173 3.02 0.09 -14.04
C GLN A 173 3.90 1.35 -14.12
N GLN A 174 3.99 1.94 -15.30
CA GLN A 174 4.76 3.18 -15.49
C GLN A 174 4.11 4.37 -14.76
N ALA A 175 2.79 4.45 -14.74
CA ALA A 175 2.07 5.45 -13.95
C ALA A 175 2.31 5.28 -12.44
N ALA A 176 2.33 4.04 -11.93
CA ALA A 176 2.62 3.75 -10.52
C ALA A 176 4.06 4.13 -10.14
N LEU A 177 5.05 3.81 -10.99
CA LEU A 177 6.45 4.21 -10.79
C LEU A 177 6.61 5.74 -10.76
N ASN A 178 5.94 6.45 -11.67
CA ASN A 178 5.97 7.91 -11.70
C ASN A 178 5.34 8.53 -10.43
N GLN A 179 4.27 7.93 -9.91
CA GLN A 179 3.67 8.36 -8.64
C GLN A 179 4.62 8.12 -7.45
N GLN A 180 5.30 6.98 -7.43
CA GLN A 180 6.28 6.68 -6.38
C GLN A 180 7.49 7.63 -6.42
N ALA A 181 8.00 7.93 -7.62
CA ALA A 181 9.08 8.89 -7.80
C ALA A 181 8.68 10.31 -7.32
N ALA A 182 7.46 10.75 -7.63
CA ALA A 182 6.96 12.05 -7.17
C ALA A 182 6.85 12.14 -5.64
N GLN A 183 6.39 11.06 -4.98
CA GLN A 183 6.33 10.99 -3.52
C GLN A 183 7.72 11.00 -2.87
N GLN A 184 8.68 10.29 -3.48
CA GLN A 184 10.05 10.23 -2.98
C GLN A 184 10.74 11.60 -3.11
N GLN A 185 10.50 12.31 -4.20
CA GLN A 185 11.06 13.65 -4.39
C GLN A 185 10.43 14.69 -3.44
N ALA A 186 9.12 14.57 -3.16
CA ALA A 186 8.44 15.44 -2.19
C ALA A 186 8.97 15.23 -0.75
N SER A 187 9.20 13.98 -0.34
CA SER A 187 9.75 13.65 0.97
C SER A 187 11.24 14.03 1.09
N ALA A 188 12.03 13.85 0.03
CA ALA A 188 13.43 14.29 0.01
C ALA A 188 13.58 15.81 0.17
N ASN A 189 12.73 16.60 -0.49
CA ASN A 189 12.79 18.06 -0.38
C ASN A 189 12.38 18.55 1.03
N GLN A 190 11.41 17.87 1.67
CA GLN A 190 11.04 18.15 3.05
C GLN A 190 12.15 17.78 4.04
N GLN A 191 12.85 16.67 3.80
CA GLN A 191 14.00 16.26 4.61
C GLN A 191 15.16 17.25 4.48
N ALA A 192 15.45 17.75 3.27
CA ALA A 192 16.50 18.74 3.06
C ALA A 192 16.23 20.06 3.81
N GLY A 193 14.99 20.56 3.78
CA GLY A 193 14.60 21.76 4.54
C GLY A 193 14.67 21.56 6.06
N ASN A 194 14.26 20.39 6.56
CA ASN A 194 14.36 20.06 7.98
C ASN A 194 15.82 19.88 8.43
N GLN A 195 16.70 19.34 7.57
CA GLN A 195 18.13 19.22 7.84
C GLN A 195 18.79 20.59 8.03
N GLN A 196 18.49 21.57 7.17
CA GLN A 196 19.05 22.92 7.32
C GLN A 196 18.68 23.57 8.66
N LYS A 197 17.43 23.40 9.10
CA LYS A 197 16.96 23.91 10.40
C LYS A 197 17.58 23.15 11.57
N LEU A 198 17.74 21.84 11.43
CA LEU A 198 18.42 20.99 12.40
C LEU A 198 19.89 21.38 12.55
N ASP A 199 20.60 21.64 11.45
CA ASP A 199 22.00 22.05 11.47
C ASP A 199 22.19 23.44 12.07
N ALA A 200 21.27 24.37 11.77
CA ALA A 200 21.23 25.68 12.42
C ALA A 200 21.03 25.54 13.93
N TYR A 201 20.11 24.66 14.35
CA TYR A 201 19.87 24.36 15.76
C TYR A 201 21.10 23.73 16.43
N LYS A 202 21.74 22.74 15.79
CA LYS A 202 22.94 22.08 16.32
C LYS A 202 24.08 23.07 16.54
N ARG A 203 24.34 23.94 15.55
CA ARG A 203 25.35 24.98 15.65
C ARG A 203 25.08 25.96 16.79
N ALA A 204 23.82 26.37 16.97
CA ALA A 204 23.44 27.22 18.10
C ALA A 204 23.65 26.50 19.45
N PHE A 205 23.19 25.26 19.55
CA PHE A 205 23.38 24.46 20.76
C PHE A 205 24.86 24.25 21.10
N GLU A 206 25.68 23.91 20.10
CA GLU A 206 27.15 23.81 20.20
C GLU A 206 27.75 25.09 20.74
N ALA A 207 27.47 26.24 20.12
CA ALA A 207 28.01 27.53 20.55
C ALA A 207 27.66 27.88 22.01
N CYS A 208 26.45 27.55 22.45
CA CYS A 208 26.02 27.76 23.84
C CYS A 208 26.79 26.86 24.82
N MET A 209 26.93 25.57 24.48
CA MET A 209 27.62 24.59 25.33
C MET A 209 29.13 24.88 25.40
N GLU A 210 29.75 25.24 24.27
CA GLU A 210 31.15 25.68 24.23
C GLU A 210 31.35 26.95 25.07
N GLY A 211 30.43 27.91 24.99
CA GLY A 211 30.44 29.12 25.82
C GLY A 211 30.37 28.85 27.33
N LYS A 212 29.71 27.75 27.74
CA LYS A 212 29.67 27.27 29.13
C LYS A 212 30.89 26.41 29.51
N GLY A 213 31.84 26.22 28.60
CA GLY A 213 33.07 25.47 28.83
C GLY A 213 32.89 23.95 28.76
N TYR A 214 31.94 23.47 27.95
CA TYR A 214 31.87 22.07 27.54
C TYR A 214 32.60 21.86 26.21
N THR A 215 33.05 20.64 25.95
CA THR A 215 33.55 20.24 24.63
C THR A 215 32.42 19.54 23.88
N VAL A 216 32.12 19.98 22.65
CA VAL A 216 31.06 19.41 21.82
C VAL A 216 31.65 18.70 20.61
N LYS A 217 31.14 17.52 20.27
CA LYS A 217 31.64 16.62 19.20
C LYS A 217 30.51 15.99 18.40
#